data_AF-A0A8I6XQU5-F1
#
_entry.id   AF-A0A8I6XQU5-F1
#
_cell.length_a   1.000
_cell.length_b   1.000
_cell.length_c   1.000
_cell.angle_alpha   90.00
_cell.angle_beta   90.00
_cell.angle_gamma   90.00
#
_symmetry.space_group_name_H-M   'P 1'
#
loop_
_entity.id
_entity.type
_entity.pdbx_description
1 polymer ?
#
loop_
_entity_poly.entity_id
_entity_poly.type
_entity_poly.pdbx_seq_one_letter_code
_entity_poly.pdbx_strand_id
1 'polypeptide(L)'
;MVNDLDLALQVANPAFKDNISTWGCKVPVVPTNSYSPLFSYLVFNLMHSWHDGTLQFPVPKDDFELRKRFLVHILKFEENEVLNHIPVLE
;
A
#
# COMPACT_ATOMS: atom_id res chain seq x y z
N MET A 1 -5.43 -26.40 -10.18
CA MET A 1 -5.50 -25.16 -9.37
C MET A 1 -4.64 -24.05 -9.95
N VAL A 2 -3.31 -24.18 -10.03
CA VAL A 2 -2.46 -23.13 -10.66
C VAL A 2 -2.79 -22.93 -12.14
N ASN A 3 -3.01 -24.02 -12.88
CA ASN A 3 -3.40 -23.96 -14.29
C ASN A 3 -4.76 -23.27 -14.52
N ASP A 4 -5.72 -23.45 -13.61
CA ASP A 4 -7.07 -22.86 -13.74
C ASP A 4 -7.03 -21.34 -13.51
N LEU A 5 -6.15 -20.89 -12.61
CA LEU A 5 -5.94 -19.47 -12.34
C LEU A 5 -5.18 -18.77 -13.48
N ASP A 6 -4.16 -19.42 -14.07
CA ASP A 6 -3.47 -18.90 -15.26
C ASP A 6 -4.45 -18.74 -16.43
N LEU A 7 -5.30 -19.74 -16.68
CA LEU A 7 -6.36 -19.68 -17.68
C LEU A 7 -7.34 -18.53 -17.41
N ALA A 8 -7.79 -18.37 -16.17
CA ALA A 8 -8.69 -17.28 -15.80
C ALA A 8 -8.06 -15.89 -16.02
N LEU A 9 -6.77 -15.73 -15.70
CA LEU A 9 -6.04 -14.47 -15.89
C LEU A 9 -5.84 -14.15 -17.38
N GLN A 10 -5.53 -15.14 -18.21
CA GLN A 10 -5.43 -14.96 -19.66
C GLN A 10 -6.77 -14.57 -20.29
N VAL A 11 -7.89 -15.13 -19.82
CA VAL A 11 -9.23 -14.75 -20.28
C VAL A 11 -9.57 -13.32 -19.84
N ALA A 12 -9.28 -12.96 -18.59
CA ALA A 12 -9.56 -11.62 -18.06
C ALA A 12 -8.67 -10.53 -18.68
N ASN A 13 -7.41 -10.86 -18.97
CA ASN A 13 -6.44 -9.97 -19.58
C ASN A 13 -5.58 -10.73 -20.62
N PRO A 14 -5.97 -10.73 -21.90
CA PRO A 14 -5.21 -11.42 -22.95
C PRO A 14 -3.78 -10.91 -23.17
N ALA A 15 -3.44 -9.72 -22.66
CA ALA A 15 -2.08 -9.18 -22.69
C ALA A 15 -1.19 -9.71 -21.55
N PHE A 16 -1.76 -10.43 -20.57
CA PHE A 16 -1.02 -11.06 -19.49
C PHE A 16 -0.19 -12.24 -20.02
N LYS A 17 1.13 -12.12 -19.94
CA LYS A 17 2.08 -13.13 -20.46
C LYS A 17 2.93 -13.81 -19.37
N ASP A 18 2.66 -13.48 -18.11
CA ASP A 18 3.38 -14.07 -16.99
C ASP A 18 2.86 -15.49 -16.70
N ASN A 19 3.76 -16.34 -16.19
CA ASN A 19 3.43 -17.67 -15.74
C ASN A 19 3.37 -17.67 -14.20
N ILE A 20 2.17 -17.71 -13.62
CA ILE A 20 2.00 -17.57 -12.17
C ILE A 20 2.58 -18.76 -11.40
N SER A 21 2.79 -19.91 -12.04
CA SER A 21 3.44 -21.06 -11.39
C SER A 21 4.89 -20.76 -10.97
N THR A 22 5.49 -19.73 -11.55
CA THR A 22 6.84 -19.26 -11.20
C THR A 22 6.84 -18.23 -10.07
N TRP A 23 5.67 -17.76 -9.64
CA TRP A 23 5.58 -16.72 -8.63
C TRP A 23 5.97 -17.26 -7.25
N GLY A 24 6.91 -16.58 -6.61
CA GLY A 24 7.27 -16.80 -5.21
C GLY A 24 6.54 -15.82 -4.30
N CYS A 25 6.11 -16.28 -3.12
CA CYS A 25 5.63 -15.37 -2.08
C CYS A 25 6.81 -14.59 -1.50
N LYS A 26 6.81 -13.27 -1.67
CA LYS A 26 7.72 -12.36 -0.97
C LYS A 26 6.98 -11.69 0.16
N VAL A 27 7.30 -12.04 1.40
CA VAL A 27 6.79 -11.36 2.59
C VAL A 27 7.84 -10.35 3.04
N PRO A 28 7.59 -9.04 2.89
CA PRO A 28 8.52 -8.05 3.41
C PRO A 28 8.59 -8.08 4.93
N VAL A 29 9.76 -7.73 5.45
CA VAL A 29 9.92 -7.42 6.87
C VAL A 29 9.23 -6.08 7.13
N VAL A 30 8.05 -6.13 7.71
CA VAL A 30 7.22 -4.96 8.02
C VAL A 30 7.13 -4.76 9.54
N PRO A 31 6.92 -3.52 10.02
CA PRO A 31 6.61 -3.28 11.41
C PRO A 31 5.33 -4.03 11.81
N THR A 32 5.41 -4.84 12.86
CA THR A 32 4.25 -5.50 13.46
C THR A 32 3.65 -4.61 14.54
N ASN A 33 2.32 -4.52 14.57
CA ASN A 33 1.61 -3.80 15.61
C ASN A 33 0.61 -4.74 16.28
N SER A 34 0.54 -4.71 17.61
CA SER A 34 -0.47 -5.44 18.39
C SER A 34 -1.78 -4.67 18.54
N TYR A 35 -1.80 -3.39 18.18
CA TYR A 35 -2.95 -2.50 18.34
C TYR A 35 -3.78 -2.43 17.05
N SER A 36 -4.94 -3.09 17.11
CA SER A 36 -5.84 -3.32 15.97
C SER A 36 -6.25 -2.07 15.16
N PRO A 37 -6.56 -0.92 15.78
CA PRO A 37 -6.98 0.28 15.05
C PRO A 37 -5.95 0.86 14.07
N LEU A 38 -4.67 0.45 14.13
CA LEU A 38 -3.60 1.03 13.33
C LEU A 38 -3.26 0.23 12.07
N PHE A 39 -3.82 -0.98 11.93
CA PHE A 39 -3.52 -1.85 10.79
C PHE A 39 -3.85 -1.18 9.46
N SER A 40 -4.97 -0.46 9.36
CA SER A 40 -5.37 0.24 8.14
C SER A 40 -4.36 1.32 7.74
N TYR A 41 -3.86 2.13 8.68
CA TYR A 41 -2.85 3.15 8.40
C TYR A 41 -1.50 2.55 8.03
N LEU A 42 -1.12 1.43 8.65
CA LEU A 42 0.12 0.72 8.32
C LEU A 42 0.05 0.12 6.91
N VAL A 43 -1.08 -0.50 6.54
CA VAL A 43 -1.31 -1.02 5.18
C VAL A 43 -1.29 0.12 4.15
N PHE A 44 -1.95 1.24 4.45
CA PHE A 44 -1.94 2.41 3.58
C PHE A 44 -0.51 2.90 3.32
N ASN A 45 0.31 3.05 4.38
CA ASN A 45 1.70 3.47 4.25
C ASN A 45 2.56 2.43 3.50
N LEU A 46 2.38 1.14 3.80
CA LEU A 46 3.04 0.04 3.08
C LEU A 46 2.77 0.14 1.57
N MET A 47 1.50 0.23 1.15
CA MET A 47 1.13 0.27 -0.26
C MET A 47 1.68 1.51 -0.98
N HIS A 48 1.71 2.67 -0.33
CA HIS A 48 2.19 3.91 -0.94
C HIS A 48 3.71 4.04 -0.99
N SER A 49 4.43 3.31 -0.14
CA SER A 49 5.89 3.39 -0.03
C SER A 49 6.60 2.12 -0.50
N TRP A 50 5.83 1.16 -1.01
CA TRP A 50 6.38 -0.05 -1.61
C TRP A 50 6.93 0.24 -3.00
N HIS A 51 8.24 0.12 -3.16
CA HIS A 51 8.89 0.30 -4.45
C HIS A 51 10.01 -0.74 -4.64
N ASP A 52 9.97 -1.46 -5.76
CA ASP A 52 10.96 -2.47 -6.15
C ASP A 52 11.30 -3.50 -5.05
N GLY A 53 10.28 -3.97 -4.33
CA GLY A 53 10.47 -4.97 -3.28
C GLY A 53 11.05 -4.44 -1.98
N THR A 54 11.24 -3.11 -1.87
CA THR A 54 11.79 -2.44 -0.70
C THR A 54 10.78 -1.45 -0.14
N LEU A 55 10.70 -1.41 1.19
CA LEU A 55 9.97 -0.37 1.90
C LEU A 55 10.81 0.88 2.04
N GLN A 56 10.40 1.97 1.39
CA GLN A 56 11.10 3.25 1.44
C GLN A 56 10.37 4.24 2.36
N PHE A 57 10.02 3.85 3.59
CA PHE A 57 9.52 4.82 4.56
C PHE A 57 10.11 4.63 5.95
N PRO A 58 10.35 5.73 6.69
CA PRO A 58 10.71 5.64 8.09
C PRO A 58 9.52 5.10 8.87
N VAL A 59 9.75 4.05 9.67
CA VAL A 59 8.75 3.52 10.61
C VAL A 59 8.25 4.69 11.46
N PRO A 60 6.96 5.07 11.36
CA PRO A 60 6.44 6.21 12.09
C PRO A 60 6.59 5.95 13.59
N LYS A 61 6.97 7.00 14.33
CA LYS A 61 7.34 6.87 15.74
C LYS A 61 6.12 6.63 16.63
N ASP A 62 4.94 7.07 16.17
CA ASP A 62 3.67 6.90 16.88
C ASP A 62 2.44 6.92 15.93
N ASP A 63 1.28 6.60 16.52
CA ASP A 63 -0.03 6.57 15.88
C ASP A 63 -0.45 7.89 15.23
N PHE A 64 -0.02 9.01 15.80
CA PHE A 64 -0.42 10.33 15.36
C PHE A 64 0.21 10.64 14.01
N GLU A 65 1.48 10.29 13.83
CA GLU A 65 2.19 10.43 12.57
C GLU A 65 1.53 9.61 11.44
N LEU A 66 1.12 8.36 11.73
CA LEU A 66 0.39 7.51 10.79
C LEU A 66 -0.91 8.14 10.29
N ARG A 67 -1.73 8.67 11.22
CA ARG A 67 -3.00 9.32 10.91
C ARG A 67 -2.80 10.63 10.15
N LYS A 68 -1.77 11.41 10.53
CA LYS A 68 -1.42 12.67 9.85
C LYS A 68 -1.07 12.42 8.38
N ARG A 69 -0.23 11.41 8.09
CA ARG A 69 0.14 11.05 6.70
C ARG A 69 -1.07 10.65 5.87
N PHE A 70 -1.94 9.80 6.43
CA PHE A 70 -3.18 9.39 5.76
C PHE A 70 -4.11 10.58 5.48
N LEU A 71 -4.30 11.44 6.48
CA LEU A 71 -5.14 12.64 6.34
C LEU A 71 -4.57 13.58 5.26
N VAL A 72 -3.26 13.87 5.29
CA VAL A 72 -2.60 14.70 4.28
C VAL A 72 -2.78 14.13 2.88
N HIS A 73 -2.71 12.80 2.72
CA HIS A 73 -2.96 12.17 1.41
C HIS A 73 -4.39 12.41 0.91
N ILE A 74 -5.41 12.19 1.74
CA ILE A 74 -6.81 12.45 1.37
C ILE A 74 -7.01 13.93 1.01
N LEU A 75 -6.44 14.84 1.81
CA LEU A 75 -6.61 16.26 1.59
C LEU A 75 -5.86 16.77 0.35
N LYS A 76 -4.91 16.02 -0.19
CA LYS A 76 -4.25 16.35 -1.47
C LYS A 76 -5.07 15.93 -2.70
N PHE A 77 -6.21 15.26 -2.51
CA PHE A 77 -7.07 14.88 -3.63
C PHE A 77 -7.56 16.12 -4.39
N GLU A 78 -7.61 16.01 -5.72
CA GLU A 78 -7.83 17.17 -6.61
C GLU A 78 -9.18 17.86 -6.39
N GLU A 79 -10.19 17.11 -5.95
CA GLU A 79 -11.53 17.63 -5.62
C GLU A 79 -11.64 18.19 -4.18
N ASN A 80 -10.54 18.23 -3.42
CA ASN A 80 -10.58 18.80 -2.08
C ASN A 80 -10.75 20.32 -2.15
N GLU A 81 -11.88 20.84 -1.68
CA GLU A 81 -12.18 22.28 -1.64
C GLU A 81 -11.34 23.06 -0.60
N VAL A 82 -10.59 22.35 0.26
CA VAL A 82 -9.91 22.90 1.44
C VAL A 82 -8.38 22.84 1.33
N LEU A 83 -7.83 23.08 0.12
CA LEU A 83 -6.39 22.98 -0.17
C LEU A 83 -5.49 23.88 0.71
N ASN A 84 -6.01 25.00 1.20
CA ASN A 84 -5.25 25.95 2.02
C ASN A 84 -5.05 25.50 3.48
N HIS A 85 -5.67 24.40 3.91
CA HIS A 85 -5.60 23.91 5.30
C HIS A 85 -4.94 22.52 5.41
N ILE A 86 -4.22 22.08 4.38
CA ILE A 86 -3.49 20.80 4.42
C ILE A 86 -2.32 20.92 5.41
N PRO A 87 -2.22 20.06 6.43
CA PRO A 87 -1.09 20.07 7.35
C PRO A 87 0.24 19.78 6.63
N VAL A 88 1.30 20.54 6.95
CA VAL A 88 2.65 20.24 6.45
C VAL A 88 3.21 19.03 7.21
N LEU A 89 3.75 18.05 6.47
CA LEU A 89 4.54 16.96 7.03
C LEU A 89 5.96 17.52 7.25
N GLU A 90 6.42 17.52 8.50
CA GLU A 90 7.80 17.89 8.89
C GLU A 90 8.72 16.66 8.77
#